data_AF-A0A3Q4M137-F1
#
_entry.id   AF-A0A3Q4M137-F1
#
_cell.length_a   1.000
_cell.length_b   1.000
_cell.length_c   1.000
_cell.angle_alpha   90.00
_cell.angle_beta   90.00
_cell.angle_gamma   90.00
#
_symmetry.space_group_name_H-M   'P 1'
#
loop_
_entity.id
_entity.type
_entity.pdbx_description
1 polymer ?
#
loop_
_entity_poly.entity_id
_entity_poly.type
_entity_poly.pdbx_seq_one_letter_code
_entity_poly.pdbx_strand_id
1 'polypeptide(L)'
;MPESLVTYVTTVLNDMHVHFRACFEELQTDYLIFWFLLDFLADLTYLGDMVFRTRTGYLEQGLLVKDELKLRERYMKSFQFKLDLVSMIPTDVFYVALGVTYPEIRLNKLFRFNRMMEFFQRTETRTNYPNALRISNLVMYILIIIHWNACLYYSFSKAIGFGSDRFVYPDPTDPEFGRLVRKYAYSMYWSTLTLTTIGETPPPVENSEYFFVVTDFLVGVLIFATIVGNVGSMITNMNAARADFQARIDAIKQYMSFRKVTKDLEKRVIKWFDFLWTNKKAVDEREVLKYLPDKLRAEIAINVHLDTLKKVRIFADCEAGLLVELVLKLQPQVYSPGDYICKKGDIGREMYIIKEGKLAVVADDGVTQFVVLSDGSYFGEISILAIKGNAQCANARMLC
;
A
#
# COMPACT_ATOMS: atom_id res chain seq x y z
N MET A 1 -17.46 -5.33 -5.04
CA MET A 1 -16.04 -5.75 -4.97
C MET A 1 -15.70 -6.83 -5.99
N PRO A 2 -16.44 -7.96 -6.08
CA PRO A 2 -16.17 -8.95 -7.13
C PRO A 2 -16.40 -8.35 -8.54
N GLU A 3 -17.47 -7.57 -8.72
CA GLU A 3 -17.77 -6.95 -10.02
C GLU A 3 -16.68 -6.00 -10.52
N SER A 4 -16.16 -5.14 -9.64
CA SER A 4 -15.07 -4.20 -9.99
C SER A 4 -13.74 -4.92 -10.28
N LEU A 5 -13.51 -6.09 -9.68
CA LEU A 5 -12.34 -6.91 -9.94
C LEU A 5 -12.44 -7.58 -11.31
N VAL A 6 -13.61 -8.11 -11.68
CA VAL A 6 -13.86 -8.73 -12.99
C VAL A 6 -13.61 -7.70 -14.09
N THR A 7 -14.23 -6.52 -14.01
CA THR A 7 -14.01 -5.47 -15.03
C THR A 7 -12.55 -5.05 -15.09
N TYR A 8 -11.86 -4.94 -13.95
CA TYR A 8 -10.44 -4.62 -13.89
C TYR A 8 -9.59 -5.67 -14.63
N VAL A 9 -9.77 -6.96 -14.32
CA VAL A 9 -9.04 -8.05 -14.97
C VAL A 9 -9.31 -8.06 -16.47
N THR A 10 -10.57 -7.91 -16.88
CA THR A 10 -10.94 -7.81 -18.30
C THR A 10 -10.25 -6.63 -19.00
N THR A 11 -10.19 -5.46 -18.35
CA THR A 11 -9.50 -4.29 -18.91
C THR A 11 -8.01 -4.55 -19.09
N VAL A 12 -7.32 -5.08 -18.07
CA VAL A 12 -5.88 -5.42 -18.18
C VAL A 12 -5.63 -6.45 -19.28
N LEU A 13 -6.46 -7.49 -19.38
CA LEU A 13 -6.31 -8.52 -20.41
C LEU A 13 -6.53 -7.97 -21.81
N ASN A 14 -7.54 -7.12 -22.02
CA ASN A 14 -7.76 -6.50 -23.33
C ASN A 14 -6.62 -5.56 -23.72
N ASP A 15 -6.12 -4.78 -22.75
CA ASP A 15 -5.00 -3.85 -22.94
C ASP A 15 -3.74 -4.55 -23.46
N MET A 16 -3.47 -5.75 -22.94
CA MET A 16 -2.38 -6.62 -23.37
C MET A 16 -2.69 -7.31 -24.71
N HIS A 17 -3.81 -8.03 -24.79
CA HIS A 17 -4.06 -8.93 -25.92
C HIS A 17 -4.42 -8.22 -27.23
N VAL A 18 -4.98 -7.01 -27.20
CA VAL A 18 -5.28 -6.27 -28.44
C VAL A 18 -3.99 -5.89 -29.17
N HIS A 19 -3.01 -5.31 -28.47
CA HIS A 19 -1.70 -4.98 -29.04
C HIS A 19 -0.92 -6.22 -29.44
N PHE A 20 -0.93 -7.24 -28.58
CA PHE A 20 -0.21 -8.48 -28.88
C PHE A 20 -0.75 -9.17 -30.14
N ARG A 21 -2.07 -9.23 -30.32
CA ARG A 21 -2.68 -9.79 -31.54
C ARG A 21 -2.46 -8.93 -32.77
N ALA A 22 -2.45 -7.61 -32.62
CA ALA A 22 -2.20 -6.69 -33.73
C ALA A 22 -0.78 -6.87 -34.30
N CYS A 23 0.21 -7.03 -33.44
CA CYS A 23 1.61 -7.14 -33.87
C CYS A 23 2.00 -8.57 -34.27
N PHE A 24 1.45 -9.59 -33.60
CA PHE A 24 1.75 -11.00 -33.85
C PHE A 24 0.54 -11.73 -34.45
N GLU A 25 0.39 -11.63 -35.76
CA GLU A 25 -0.79 -12.13 -36.51
C GLU A 25 -1.09 -13.62 -36.29
N GLU A 26 -0.06 -14.46 -36.15
CA GLU A 26 -0.17 -15.91 -35.86
C GLU A 26 -1.09 -16.18 -34.67
N LEU A 27 -1.04 -15.31 -33.65
CA LEU A 27 -1.86 -15.46 -32.46
C LEU A 27 -3.35 -15.30 -32.77
N GLN A 28 -3.69 -14.37 -33.67
CA GLN A 28 -5.06 -14.14 -34.11
C GLN A 28 -5.54 -15.26 -35.05
N THR A 29 -4.70 -15.69 -36.00
CA THR A 29 -5.09 -16.66 -37.02
C THR A 29 -5.23 -18.07 -36.47
N ASP A 30 -4.31 -18.51 -35.61
CA ASP A 30 -4.25 -19.91 -35.13
C ASP A 30 -5.35 -20.20 -34.10
N TYR A 31 -5.79 -19.19 -33.35
CA TYR A 31 -6.74 -19.31 -32.23
C TYR A 31 -7.97 -18.42 -32.41
N LEU A 32 -8.42 -18.22 -33.65
CA LEU A 32 -9.43 -17.23 -33.99
C LEU A 32 -10.74 -17.35 -33.19
N ILE A 33 -11.30 -18.55 -33.10
CA ILE A 33 -12.58 -18.81 -32.41
C ILE A 33 -12.46 -18.52 -30.92
N PHE A 34 -11.33 -18.90 -30.32
CA PHE A 34 -11.06 -18.67 -28.90
C PHE A 34 -11.01 -17.18 -28.59
N TRP A 35 -10.34 -16.39 -29.43
CA TRP A 35 -10.27 -14.94 -29.27
C TRP A 35 -11.62 -14.26 -29.42
N PHE A 36 -12.44 -14.63 -30.40
CA PHE A 36 -13.78 -14.09 -30.53
C PHE A 36 -14.66 -14.38 -29.31
N LEU A 37 -14.53 -15.57 -28.72
CA LEU A 37 -15.25 -15.91 -27.49
C LEU A 37 -14.81 -15.05 -26.32
N LEU A 38 -13.51 -14.85 -26.12
CA LEU A 38 -12.97 -13.98 -25.07
C LEU A 38 -13.37 -12.53 -25.27
N ASP A 39 -13.28 -12.03 -26.50
CA ASP A 39 -13.67 -10.67 -26.87
C ASP A 39 -15.16 -10.41 -26.61
N PHE A 40 -16.02 -11.37 -26.96
CA PHE A 40 -17.45 -11.32 -26.67
C PHE A 40 -17.74 -11.32 -25.17
N LEU A 41 -17.08 -12.18 -24.40
CA LEU A 41 -17.21 -12.20 -22.94
C LEU A 41 -16.75 -10.86 -22.34
N ALA A 42 -15.66 -10.28 -22.84
CA ALA A 42 -15.18 -8.98 -22.39
C ALA A 42 -16.21 -7.87 -22.66
N ASP A 43 -16.78 -7.82 -23.85
CA ASP A 43 -17.84 -6.85 -24.18
C ASP A 43 -19.08 -7.02 -23.32
N LEU A 44 -19.47 -8.26 -23.00
CA LEU A 44 -20.57 -8.55 -22.08
C LEU A 44 -20.29 -8.02 -20.67
N THR A 45 -19.05 -8.19 -20.17
CA THR A 45 -18.67 -7.63 -18.87
C THR A 45 -18.69 -6.11 -18.85
N TYR A 46 -18.30 -5.44 -19.95
CA TYR A 46 -18.35 -3.98 -20.06
C TYR A 46 -19.78 -3.44 -20.15
N LEU A 47 -20.67 -4.13 -20.86
CA LEU A 47 -22.09 -3.80 -20.87
C LEU A 47 -22.68 -3.97 -19.48
N GLY A 48 -22.38 -5.07 -18.80
CA GLY A 48 -22.78 -5.30 -17.40
C GLY A 48 -22.32 -4.17 -16.49
N ASP A 49 -21.04 -3.77 -16.57
CA ASP A 49 -20.47 -2.68 -15.77
C ASP A 49 -21.23 -1.36 -15.99
N MET A 50 -21.55 -1.01 -17.23
CA MET A 50 -22.34 0.20 -17.54
C MET A 50 -23.73 0.14 -16.91
N VAL A 51 -24.40 -1.01 -16.96
CA VAL A 51 -25.71 -1.20 -16.33
C VAL A 51 -25.60 -1.03 -14.81
N PHE A 52 -24.63 -1.65 -14.15
CA PHE A 52 -24.41 -1.49 -12.71
C PHE A 52 -24.10 -0.04 -12.32
N ARG A 53 -23.37 0.70 -13.17
CA ARG A 53 -23.05 2.11 -12.92
C ARG A 53 -24.25 3.03 -12.94
N THR A 54 -25.25 2.76 -13.77
CA THR A 54 -26.51 3.52 -13.73
C THR A 54 -27.24 3.42 -12.39
N ARG A 55 -26.90 2.41 -11.56
CA ARG A 55 -27.49 2.14 -10.24
C ARG A 55 -26.49 2.29 -9.09
N THR A 56 -25.27 2.77 -9.35
CA THR A 56 -24.26 2.92 -8.30
C THR A 56 -24.53 4.20 -7.50
N GLY A 57 -24.84 4.04 -6.22
CA GLY A 57 -25.08 5.16 -5.31
C GLY A 57 -23.86 6.07 -5.12
N TYR A 58 -24.11 7.37 -4.93
CA TYR A 58 -23.08 8.36 -4.58
C TYR A 58 -23.47 9.10 -3.30
N LEU A 59 -22.47 9.71 -2.65
CA LEU A 59 -22.69 10.53 -1.47
C LEU A 59 -22.95 11.97 -1.88
N GLU A 60 -24.07 12.53 -1.43
CA GLU A 60 -24.42 13.94 -1.56
C GLU A 60 -24.62 14.50 -0.16
N GLN A 61 -23.78 15.46 0.26
CA GLN A 61 -23.80 16.01 1.62
C GLN A 61 -23.71 14.95 2.74
N GLY A 62 -23.00 13.85 2.49
CA GLY A 62 -22.85 12.75 3.44
C GLY A 62 -24.02 11.75 3.45
N LEU A 63 -25.09 11.99 2.71
CA LEU A 63 -26.21 11.05 2.54
C LEU A 63 -26.04 10.24 1.27
N LEU A 64 -26.27 8.93 1.37
CA LEU A 64 -26.21 8.02 0.23
C LEU A 64 -27.47 8.18 -0.63
N VAL A 65 -27.32 8.79 -1.80
CA VAL A 65 -28.40 8.91 -2.79
C VAL A 65 -28.56 7.58 -3.52
N LYS A 66 -29.78 7.04 -3.53
CA LYS A 66 -30.15 5.77 -4.20
C LYS A 66 -31.23 5.93 -5.27
N ASP A 67 -31.71 7.15 -5.50
CA ASP A 67 -32.76 7.45 -6.48
C ASP A 67 -32.26 7.16 -7.92
N GLU A 68 -32.87 6.16 -8.56
CA GLU A 68 -32.44 5.62 -9.85
C GLU A 68 -32.34 6.69 -10.94
N LEU A 69 -33.26 7.66 -10.96
CA LEU A 69 -33.28 8.72 -11.98
C LEU A 69 -32.08 9.64 -11.81
N LYS A 70 -31.78 10.04 -10.57
CA LYS A 70 -30.62 10.90 -10.25
C LYS A 70 -29.29 10.19 -10.52
N LEU A 71 -29.20 8.90 -10.19
CA LEU A 71 -28.00 8.09 -10.45
C LEU A 71 -27.72 8.00 -11.95
N ARG A 72 -28.74 7.67 -12.75
CA ARG A 72 -28.63 7.58 -14.21
C ARG A 72 -28.26 8.92 -14.82
N GLU A 73 -28.95 10.00 -14.47
CA GLU A 73 -28.67 11.33 -15.03
C GLU A 73 -27.24 11.78 -14.75
N ARG A 74 -26.76 11.57 -13.51
CA ARG A 74 -25.38 11.87 -13.13
C ARG A 74 -24.38 11.07 -13.95
N TYR A 75 -24.60 9.76 -14.09
CA TYR A 75 -23.70 8.92 -14.88
C TYR A 75 -23.69 9.34 -16.36
N MET A 76 -24.85 9.55 -16.99
CA MET A 76 -24.98 9.96 -18.39
C MET A 76 -24.29 11.32 -18.68
N LYS A 77 -24.29 12.24 -17.72
CA LYS A 77 -23.60 13.54 -17.83
C LYS A 77 -22.10 13.46 -17.58
N SER A 78 -21.62 12.37 -16.98
CA SER A 78 -20.21 12.21 -16.63
C SER A 78 -19.33 12.04 -17.87
N PHE A 79 -18.07 12.51 -17.78
CA PHE A 79 -17.07 12.22 -18.82
C PHE A 79 -16.80 10.72 -18.97
N GLN A 80 -16.90 9.96 -17.86
CA GLN A 80 -16.75 8.52 -17.85
C GLN A 80 -17.73 7.83 -18.78
N PHE A 81 -19.01 8.24 -18.79
CA PHE A 81 -20.00 7.65 -19.69
C PHE A 81 -19.65 7.86 -21.17
N LYS A 82 -19.05 9.01 -21.53
CA LYS A 82 -18.59 9.25 -22.91
C LYS A 82 -17.50 8.27 -23.31
N LEU A 83 -16.52 8.03 -22.44
CA LEU A 83 -15.45 7.05 -22.68
C LEU A 83 -16.02 5.62 -22.76
N ASP A 84 -16.95 5.28 -21.86
CA ASP A 84 -17.61 3.99 -21.84
C ASP A 84 -18.38 3.76 -23.16
N LEU A 85 -19.07 4.78 -23.67
CA LEU A 85 -19.79 4.72 -24.94
C LEU A 85 -18.84 4.51 -26.14
N VAL A 86 -17.75 5.28 -26.22
CA VAL A 86 -16.76 5.15 -27.30
C VAL A 86 -16.14 3.75 -27.31
N SER A 87 -15.85 3.18 -26.14
CA SER A 87 -15.32 1.82 -26.04
C SER A 87 -16.33 0.72 -26.43
N MET A 88 -17.63 1.02 -26.41
CA MET A 88 -18.67 0.05 -26.79
C MET A 88 -19.08 0.13 -28.25
N ILE A 89 -18.52 1.06 -29.04
CA ILE A 89 -18.74 1.10 -30.47
C ILE A 89 -18.35 -0.27 -31.06
N PRO A 90 -19.25 -0.96 -31.80
CA PRO A 90 -19.01 -2.29 -32.34
C PRO A 90 -18.12 -2.19 -33.59
N THR A 91 -16.87 -1.78 -33.40
CA THR A 91 -15.88 -1.65 -34.47
C THR A 91 -15.60 -3.00 -35.13
N ASP A 92 -15.89 -4.11 -34.47
CA ASP A 92 -15.79 -5.47 -35.02
C ASP A 92 -16.59 -5.70 -36.30
N VAL A 93 -17.63 -4.90 -36.56
CA VAL A 93 -18.38 -4.97 -37.83
C VAL A 93 -17.45 -4.72 -39.02
N PHE A 94 -16.38 -3.96 -38.84
CA PHE A 94 -15.38 -3.71 -39.87
C PHE A 94 -14.56 -4.95 -40.25
N TYR A 95 -14.55 -6.03 -39.47
CA TYR A 95 -13.94 -7.30 -39.87
C TYR A 95 -14.58 -7.87 -41.16
N VAL A 96 -15.85 -7.56 -41.43
CA VAL A 96 -16.55 -8.00 -42.65
C VAL A 96 -15.99 -7.29 -43.90
N ALA A 97 -15.54 -6.04 -43.75
CA ALA A 97 -15.06 -5.22 -44.86
C ALA A 97 -13.53 -5.26 -45.02
N LEU A 98 -12.78 -5.29 -43.90
CA LEU A 98 -11.32 -5.21 -43.88
C LEU A 98 -10.64 -6.57 -43.74
N GLY A 99 -11.40 -7.62 -43.38
CA GLY A 99 -10.87 -8.96 -43.11
C GLY A 99 -10.49 -9.16 -41.64
N VAL A 100 -10.43 -10.43 -41.22
CA VAL A 100 -10.33 -10.85 -39.81
C VAL A 100 -8.91 -10.72 -39.23
N THR A 101 -7.93 -10.41 -40.08
CA THR A 101 -6.51 -10.33 -39.76
C THR A 101 -6.10 -8.99 -39.12
N TYR A 102 -7.03 -8.05 -38.90
CA TYR A 102 -6.75 -6.73 -38.34
C TYR A 102 -7.33 -6.52 -36.92
N PRO A 103 -6.73 -7.09 -35.86
CA PRO A 103 -7.14 -6.88 -34.46
C PRO A 103 -7.14 -5.42 -33.99
N GLU A 104 -6.37 -4.55 -34.67
CA GLU A 104 -6.25 -3.10 -34.40
C GLU A 104 -7.60 -2.37 -34.41
N ILE A 105 -8.59 -2.92 -35.10
CA ILE A 105 -9.97 -2.39 -35.13
C ILE A 105 -10.57 -2.30 -33.72
N ARG A 106 -10.08 -3.10 -32.76
CA ARG A 106 -10.54 -3.12 -31.36
C ARG A 106 -9.78 -2.16 -30.43
N LEU A 107 -8.92 -1.27 -30.95
CA LEU A 107 -8.19 -0.28 -30.12
C LEU A 107 -9.13 0.66 -29.34
N ASN A 108 -10.39 0.83 -29.77
CA ASN A 108 -11.39 1.59 -29.02
C ASN A 108 -11.66 1.01 -27.61
N LYS A 109 -11.37 -0.27 -27.37
CA LYS A 109 -11.53 -0.89 -26.05
C LYS A 109 -10.55 -0.33 -25.01
N LEU A 110 -9.44 0.27 -25.43
CA LEU A 110 -8.42 0.87 -24.54
C LEU A 110 -8.91 2.11 -23.79
N PHE A 111 -9.97 2.78 -24.27
CA PHE A 111 -10.57 3.93 -23.56
C PHE A 111 -11.13 3.58 -22.17
N ARG A 112 -11.20 2.28 -21.82
CA ARG A 112 -11.55 1.79 -20.49
C ARG A 112 -10.41 1.85 -19.47
N PHE A 113 -9.20 2.31 -19.83
CA PHE A 113 -8.04 2.40 -18.93
C PHE A 113 -8.35 3.13 -17.60
N ASN A 114 -9.21 4.15 -17.61
CA ASN A 114 -9.65 4.85 -16.39
C ASN A 114 -10.28 3.93 -15.34
N ARG A 115 -10.87 2.79 -15.75
CA ARG A 115 -11.44 1.79 -14.84
C ARG A 115 -10.37 1.14 -13.96
N MET A 116 -9.21 0.91 -14.55
CA MET A 116 -8.05 0.37 -13.86
C MET A 116 -7.62 1.31 -12.73
N MET A 117 -7.50 2.61 -13.04
CA MET A 117 -7.14 3.64 -12.06
C MET A 117 -8.15 3.74 -10.91
N GLU A 118 -9.45 3.73 -11.23
CA GLU A 118 -10.52 3.77 -10.23
C GLU A 118 -10.49 2.56 -9.29
N PHE A 119 -10.27 1.35 -9.85
CA PHE A 119 -10.15 0.13 -9.06
C PHE A 119 -8.97 0.22 -8.08
N PHE A 120 -7.83 0.74 -8.52
CA PHE A 120 -6.67 0.89 -7.66
C PHE A 120 -6.88 1.86 -6.51
N GLN A 121 -7.42 3.05 -6.78
CA GLN A 121 -7.70 4.04 -5.72
C GLN A 121 -8.66 3.47 -4.67
N ARG A 122 -9.70 2.74 -5.10
CA ARG A 122 -10.66 2.10 -4.19
C ARG A 122 -10.06 0.94 -3.40
N THR A 123 -9.18 0.17 -4.01
CA THR A 123 -8.55 -0.98 -3.35
C THR A 123 -7.47 -0.52 -2.37
N GLU A 124 -6.72 0.52 -2.72
CA GLU A 124 -5.69 1.13 -1.87
C GLU A 124 -6.26 1.65 -0.55
N THR A 125 -7.42 2.33 -0.58
CA THR A 125 -8.07 2.86 0.62
C THR A 125 -8.70 1.80 1.54
N ARG A 126 -8.86 0.57 1.03
CA ARG A 126 -9.53 -0.54 1.75
C ARG A 126 -8.57 -1.62 2.22
N THR A 127 -7.36 -1.68 1.67
CA THR A 127 -6.37 -2.68 2.05
C THR A 127 -5.68 -2.30 3.36
N ASN A 128 -5.30 -3.31 4.14
CA ASN A 128 -4.40 -3.12 5.27
C ASN A 128 -2.92 -2.99 4.84
N TYR A 129 -2.62 -3.23 3.55
CA TYR A 129 -1.27 -3.23 2.99
C TYR A 129 -1.15 -2.29 1.77
N PRO A 130 -1.36 -0.97 1.94
CA PRO A 130 -1.37 -0.03 0.82
C PRO A 130 -0.03 0.04 0.08
N ASN A 131 1.10 -0.02 0.81
CA ASN A 131 2.42 0.02 0.19
C ASN A 131 2.70 -1.20 -0.71
N ALA A 132 2.28 -2.40 -0.31
CA ALA A 132 2.44 -3.60 -1.13
C ALA A 132 1.62 -3.52 -2.43
N LEU A 133 0.38 -3.03 -2.36
CA LEU A 133 -0.44 -2.80 -3.55
C LEU A 133 0.17 -1.74 -4.47
N ARG A 134 0.69 -0.64 -3.92
CA ARG A 134 1.35 0.40 -4.73
C ARG A 134 2.57 -0.14 -5.50
N ILE A 135 3.41 -0.96 -4.84
CA ILE A 135 4.55 -1.63 -5.52
C ILE A 135 4.05 -2.57 -6.62
N SER A 136 3.06 -3.41 -6.31
CA SER A 136 2.48 -4.35 -7.29
C SER A 136 1.92 -3.63 -8.52
N ASN A 137 1.19 -2.54 -8.33
CA ASN A 137 0.60 -1.74 -9.42
C ASN A 137 1.70 -1.11 -10.28
N LEU A 138 2.76 -0.61 -9.65
CA LEU A 138 3.88 -0.03 -10.36
C LEU A 138 4.62 -1.05 -11.22
N VAL A 139 4.91 -2.23 -10.67
CA VAL A 139 5.49 -3.34 -11.44
C VAL A 139 4.60 -3.71 -12.62
N MET A 140 3.29 -3.75 -12.40
CA MET A 140 2.34 -4.01 -13.49
C MET A 140 2.44 -2.94 -14.59
N TYR A 141 2.44 -1.65 -14.25
CA TYR A 141 2.60 -0.56 -15.24
C TYR A 141 3.90 -0.67 -16.04
N ILE A 142 5.02 -0.99 -15.39
CA ILE A 142 6.30 -1.22 -16.07
C ILE A 142 6.15 -2.34 -17.11
N LEU A 143 5.55 -3.46 -16.72
CA LEU A 143 5.35 -4.60 -17.62
C LEU A 143 4.42 -4.26 -18.79
N ILE A 144 3.36 -3.48 -18.59
CA ILE A 144 2.47 -3.02 -19.66
C ILE A 144 3.25 -2.17 -20.67
N ILE A 145 4.04 -1.20 -20.18
CA ILE A 145 4.78 -0.27 -21.03
C ILE A 145 5.85 -1.01 -21.85
N ILE A 146 6.60 -1.92 -21.21
CA ILE A 146 7.58 -2.76 -21.91
C ILE A 146 6.87 -3.65 -22.95
N HIS A 147 5.74 -4.25 -22.61
CA HIS A 147 4.97 -5.05 -23.55
C HIS A 147 4.52 -4.24 -24.78
N TRP A 148 4.00 -3.02 -24.57
CA TRP A 148 3.55 -2.15 -25.64
C TRP A 148 4.69 -1.71 -26.55
N ASN A 149 5.82 -1.32 -25.95
CA ASN A 149 7.01 -0.92 -26.70
C ASN A 149 7.62 -2.11 -27.48
N ALA A 150 7.62 -3.32 -26.90
CA ALA A 150 8.02 -4.53 -27.61
C ALA A 150 7.14 -4.83 -28.83
N CYS A 151 5.82 -4.72 -28.67
CA CYS A 151 4.87 -4.88 -29.77
C CYS A 151 5.10 -3.82 -30.85
N LEU A 152 5.32 -2.57 -30.45
CA LEU A 152 5.59 -1.46 -31.36
C LEU A 152 6.91 -1.66 -32.13
N TYR A 153 7.99 -2.09 -31.48
CA TYR A 153 9.26 -2.44 -32.14
C TYR A 153 9.08 -3.56 -33.18
N TYR A 154 8.33 -4.62 -32.84
CA TYR A 154 8.07 -5.71 -33.76
C TYR A 154 7.26 -5.23 -34.97
N SER A 155 6.20 -4.44 -34.74
CA SER A 155 5.38 -3.85 -35.80
C SER A 155 6.18 -2.89 -36.69
N PHE A 156 7.08 -2.11 -36.11
CA PHE A 156 7.95 -1.20 -36.84
C PHE A 156 8.96 -1.96 -37.70
N SER A 157 9.56 -3.03 -37.16
CA SER A 157 10.42 -3.95 -37.91
C SER A 157 9.68 -4.61 -39.09
N LYS A 158 8.40 -4.97 -38.90
CA LYS A 158 7.56 -5.51 -39.96
C LYS A 158 7.32 -4.50 -41.09
N ALA A 159 7.13 -3.22 -40.74
CA ALA A 159 6.86 -2.16 -41.70
C ALA A 159 8.06 -1.82 -42.59
N ILE A 160 9.28 -1.90 -42.05
CA ILE A 160 10.53 -1.76 -42.83
C ILE A 160 10.80 -3.04 -43.64
N GLY A 161 10.56 -4.20 -43.02
CA GLY A 161 10.80 -5.52 -43.60
C GLY A 161 11.76 -6.30 -42.70
N PHE A 162 11.37 -7.51 -42.31
CA PHE A 162 12.22 -8.30 -41.42
C PHE A 162 13.55 -8.67 -42.07
N GLY A 163 14.64 -8.59 -41.30
CA GLY A 163 15.99 -8.90 -41.76
C GLY A 163 16.56 -7.96 -42.81
N SER A 164 15.94 -6.78 -43.06
CA SER A 164 16.48 -5.77 -43.99
C SER A 164 17.87 -5.27 -43.57
N ASP A 165 18.10 -5.20 -42.27
CA ASP A 165 19.31 -4.72 -41.63
C ASP A 165 19.47 -5.33 -40.22
N ARG A 166 20.45 -4.83 -39.48
CA ARG A 166 20.81 -5.32 -38.13
C ARG A 166 19.91 -4.79 -37.01
N PHE A 167 19.15 -3.72 -37.24
CA PHE A 167 18.30 -3.08 -36.24
C PHE A 167 16.93 -3.74 -36.15
N VAL A 168 16.31 -4.01 -37.29
CA VAL A 168 15.02 -4.68 -37.36
C VAL A 168 15.07 -6.11 -36.84
N TYR A 169 13.90 -6.65 -36.51
CA TYR A 169 13.77 -8.06 -36.15
C TYR A 169 14.35 -8.98 -37.25
N PRO A 170 15.15 -10.00 -36.90
CA PRO A 170 15.74 -10.95 -37.86
C PRO A 170 14.68 -11.64 -38.73
N ASP A 171 15.06 -12.09 -39.92
CA ASP A 171 14.13 -12.74 -40.84
C ASP A 171 13.46 -13.99 -40.20
N PRO A 172 12.12 -14.01 -40.04
CA PRO A 172 11.38 -15.15 -39.50
C PRO A 172 11.45 -16.42 -40.36
N THR A 173 11.94 -16.34 -41.60
CA THR A 173 12.17 -17.53 -42.44
C THR A 173 13.29 -18.42 -41.86
N ASP A 174 14.19 -17.86 -41.06
CA ASP A 174 15.14 -18.64 -40.27
C ASP A 174 14.39 -19.40 -39.17
N PRO A 175 14.50 -20.74 -39.11
CA PRO A 175 13.86 -21.55 -38.07
C PRO A 175 14.18 -21.12 -36.63
N GLU A 176 15.31 -20.44 -36.39
CA GLU A 176 15.66 -19.88 -35.08
C GLU A 176 14.71 -18.75 -34.69
N PHE A 177 14.35 -17.87 -35.63
CA PHE A 177 13.57 -16.64 -35.41
C PHE A 177 12.09 -16.76 -35.85
N GLY A 178 11.70 -17.86 -36.47
CA GLY A 178 10.31 -18.06 -36.92
C GLY A 178 9.28 -18.30 -35.81
N ARG A 179 9.68 -18.81 -34.64
CA ARG A 179 8.74 -19.19 -33.56
C ARG A 179 8.14 -17.96 -32.86
N LEU A 180 6.82 -17.94 -32.65
CA LEU A 180 6.11 -16.87 -31.92
C LEU A 180 6.76 -16.50 -30.58
N VAL A 181 7.12 -17.50 -29.77
CA VAL A 181 7.77 -17.26 -28.47
C VAL A 181 9.11 -16.55 -28.63
N ARG A 182 9.89 -16.89 -29.67
CA ARG A 182 11.18 -16.22 -29.96
C ARG A 182 10.95 -14.79 -30.42
N LYS A 183 9.99 -14.55 -31.32
CA LYS A 183 9.62 -13.22 -31.80
C LYS A 183 9.28 -12.31 -30.63
N TYR A 184 8.36 -12.74 -29.77
CA TYR A 184 7.96 -11.98 -28.60
C TYR A 184 9.09 -11.80 -27.58
N ALA A 185 9.83 -12.86 -27.23
CA ALA A 185 10.90 -12.78 -26.24
C ALA A 185 12.03 -11.84 -26.68
N TYR A 186 12.40 -11.85 -27.97
CA TYR A 186 13.41 -10.94 -28.50
C TYR A 186 12.93 -9.49 -28.48
N SER A 187 11.69 -9.22 -28.92
CA SER A 187 11.12 -7.87 -28.87
C SER A 187 10.98 -7.35 -27.44
N MET A 188 10.61 -8.21 -26.48
CA MET A 188 10.59 -7.88 -25.05
C MET A 188 11.98 -7.57 -24.51
N TYR A 189 12.98 -8.35 -24.92
CA TYR A 189 14.38 -8.13 -24.56
C TYR A 189 14.87 -6.76 -25.08
N TRP A 190 14.66 -6.48 -26.37
CA TRP A 190 14.99 -5.20 -26.99
C TRP A 190 14.31 -4.04 -26.25
N SER A 191 13.00 -4.13 -26.04
CA SER A 191 12.21 -3.11 -25.34
C SER A 191 12.71 -2.86 -23.92
N THR A 192 13.02 -3.92 -23.18
CA THR A 192 13.54 -3.81 -21.82
C THR A 192 14.87 -3.06 -21.81
N LEU A 193 15.81 -3.39 -22.70
CA LEU A 193 17.11 -2.71 -22.76
C LEU A 193 16.99 -1.22 -23.12
N THR A 194 16.09 -0.88 -24.04
CA THR A 194 15.87 0.50 -24.48
C THR A 194 15.20 1.33 -23.39
N LEU A 195 14.10 0.85 -22.80
CA LEU A 195 13.34 1.57 -21.78
C LEU A 195 14.04 1.65 -20.42
N THR A 196 14.89 0.67 -20.09
CA THR A 196 15.73 0.72 -18.88
C THR A 196 17.06 1.43 -19.09
N THR A 197 17.30 1.99 -20.27
CA THR A 197 18.49 2.78 -20.61
C THR A 197 19.82 2.02 -20.51
N ILE A 198 19.78 0.68 -20.58
CA ILE A 198 20.99 -0.17 -20.62
C ILE A 198 21.63 -0.07 -22.01
N GLY A 199 20.81 -0.02 -23.07
CA GLY A 199 21.23 0.44 -24.40
C GLY A 199 22.08 -0.51 -25.25
N GLU A 200 22.27 -1.78 -24.86
CA GLU A 200 22.99 -2.79 -25.65
C GLU A 200 22.16 -3.34 -26.83
N THR A 201 21.60 -2.46 -27.66
CA THR A 201 20.82 -2.84 -28.85
C THR A 201 21.60 -2.56 -30.12
N PRO A 202 21.35 -3.30 -31.22
CA PRO A 202 21.95 -2.99 -32.50
C PRO A 202 21.64 -1.53 -32.91
N PRO A 203 22.63 -0.77 -33.38
CA PRO A 203 22.41 0.64 -33.69
C PRO A 203 21.57 0.78 -34.98
N PRO A 204 20.69 1.80 -35.04
CA PRO A 204 19.88 2.08 -36.22
C PRO A 204 20.74 2.37 -37.46
N VAL A 205 20.19 2.07 -38.61
CA VAL A 205 20.80 2.18 -39.94
C VAL A 205 20.05 3.23 -40.78
N GLU A 206 18.71 3.20 -40.79
CA GLU A 206 17.88 4.14 -41.55
C GLU A 206 17.46 5.38 -40.73
N ASN A 207 17.19 6.49 -41.42
CA ASN A 207 16.73 7.73 -40.77
C ASN A 207 15.43 7.54 -39.97
N SER A 208 14.51 6.71 -40.47
CA SER A 208 13.26 6.33 -39.80
C SER A 208 13.53 5.66 -38.44
N GLU A 209 14.50 4.75 -38.39
CA GLU A 209 14.93 4.04 -37.19
C GLU A 209 15.60 5.00 -36.20
N TYR A 210 16.43 5.94 -36.67
CA TYR A 210 17.00 6.98 -35.81
C TYR A 210 15.89 7.82 -35.13
N PHE A 211 14.88 8.27 -35.89
CA PHE A 211 13.76 9.01 -35.31
C PHE A 211 12.97 8.18 -34.29
N PHE A 212 12.73 6.90 -34.61
CA PHE A 212 12.05 5.98 -33.73
C PHE A 212 12.81 5.79 -32.40
N VAL A 213 14.09 5.43 -32.47
CA VAL A 213 14.95 5.18 -31.30
C VAL A 213 15.14 6.44 -30.46
N VAL A 214 15.35 7.61 -31.07
CA VAL A 214 15.47 8.88 -30.33
C VAL A 214 14.18 9.21 -29.57
N THR A 215 13.02 9.05 -30.22
CA THR A 215 11.73 9.27 -29.57
C THR A 215 11.52 8.28 -28.44
N ASP A 216 11.87 7.01 -28.67
CA ASP A 216 11.71 5.95 -27.68
C ASP A 216 12.61 6.14 -26.46
N PHE A 217 13.87 6.53 -26.65
CA PHE A 217 14.76 6.87 -25.54
C PHE A 217 14.27 8.08 -24.74
N LEU A 218 13.77 9.14 -25.39
CA LEU A 218 13.24 10.30 -24.69
C LEU A 218 12.03 9.94 -23.82
N VAL A 219 11.09 9.15 -24.37
CA VAL A 219 9.92 8.67 -23.62
C VAL A 219 10.35 7.71 -22.51
N GLY A 220 11.24 6.76 -22.82
CA GLY A 220 11.76 5.76 -21.89
C GLY A 220 12.46 6.38 -20.68
N VAL A 221 13.37 7.33 -20.89
CA VAL A 221 14.07 8.03 -19.79
C VAL A 221 13.08 8.76 -18.87
N LEU A 222 12.09 9.46 -19.43
CA LEU A 222 11.09 10.18 -18.63
C LEU A 222 10.20 9.24 -17.81
N ILE A 223 9.73 8.16 -18.42
CA ILE A 223 8.91 7.14 -17.75
C ILE A 223 9.74 6.47 -16.65
N PHE A 224 10.94 5.98 -16.97
CA PHE A 224 11.79 5.26 -16.03
C PHE A 224 12.19 6.15 -14.85
N ALA A 225 12.59 7.40 -15.09
CA ALA A 225 12.92 8.35 -14.02
C ALA A 225 11.73 8.61 -13.08
N THR A 226 10.52 8.76 -13.63
CA THR A 226 9.28 8.95 -12.85
C THR A 226 8.98 7.72 -11.99
N ILE A 227 9.12 6.53 -12.56
CA ILE A 227 8.88 5.26 -11.88
C ILE A 227 9.88 5.07 -10.74
N VAL A 228 11.18 5.19 -10.99
CA VAL A 228 12.22 5.06 -9.96
C VAL A 228 12.06 6.11 -8.87
N GLY A 229 11.73 7.36 -9.22
CA GLY A 229 11.43 8.42 -8.25
C GLY A 229 10.24 8.06 -7.33
N ASN A 230 9.17 7.52 -7.91
CA ASN A 230 8.00 7.07 -7.14
C ASN A 230 8.31 5.86 -6.25
N VAL A 231 9.10 4.88 -6.71
CA VAL A 231 9.60 3.77 -5.87
C VAL A 231 10.39 4.33 -4.69
N GLY A 232 11.34 5.22 -4.97
CA GLY A 232 12.18 5.84 -3.96
C GLY A 232 11.35 6.54 -2.88
N SER A 233 10.39 7.38 -3.28
CA SER A 233 9.47 8.05 -2.37
C SER A 233 8.62 7.07 -1.56
N MET A 234 8.20 5.96 -2.14
CA MET A 234 7.42 4.96 -1.44
C MET A 234 8.24 4.20 -0.39
N ILE A 235 9.48 3.85 -0.71
CA ILE A 235 10.41 3.19 0.23
C ILE A 235 10.75 4.12 1.40
N THR A 236 10.97 5.40 1.15
CA THR A 236 11.25 6.37 2.22
C THR A 236 10.02 6.56 3.11
N ASN A 237 8.82 6.68 2.54
CA ASN A 237 7.57 6.76 3.31
C ASN A 237 7.31 5.51 4.15
N MET A 238 7.57 4.31 3.62
CA MET A 238 7.41 3.06 4.37
C MET A 238 8.35 2.98 5.59
N ASN A 239 9.56 3.53 5.46
CA ASN A 239 10.55 3.55 6.53
C ASN A 239 10.50 4.83 7.39
N ALA A 240 9.52 5.72 7.18
CA ALA A 240 9.48 7.04 7.81
C ALA A 240 9.46 6.97 9.35
N ALA A 241 8.65 6.07 9.94
CA ALA A 241 8.58 5.92 11.39
C ALA A 241 9.90 5.45 12.01
N ARG A 242 10.63 4.56 11.31
CA ARG A 242 11.95 4.10 11.72
C ARG A 242 12.99 5.21 11.59
N ALA A 243 12.94 5.97 10.50
CA ALA A 243 13.81 7.11 10.28
C ALA A 243 13.60 8.20 11.34
N ASP A 244 12.35 8.55 11.69
CA ASP A 244 12.06 9.52 12.75
C ASP A 244 12.57 9.05 14.12
N PHE A 245 12.33 7.78 14.45
CA PHE A 245 12.82 7.20 15.71
C PHE A 245 14.36 7.21 15.78
N GLN A 246 15.03 6.83 14.69
CA GLN A 246 16.49 6.86 14.63
C GLN A 246 17.04 8.28 14.76
N ALA A 247 16.40 9.27 14.11
CA ALA A 247 16.79 10.68 14.22
C ALA A 247 16.70 11.19 15.66
N ARG A 248 15.68 10.78 16.43
CA ARG A 248 15.56 11.11 17.87
C ARG A 248 16.70 10.50 18.69
N ILE A 249 17.05 9.24 18.44
CA ILE A 249 18.17 8.58 19.13
C ILE A 249 19.48 9.31 18.82
N ASP A 250 19.71 9.66 17.56
CA ASP A 250 20.95 10.30 17.13
C ASP A 250 21.10 11.69 17.75
N ALA A 251 20.02 12.47 17.86
CA ALA A 251 20.01 13.74 18.59
C ALA A 251 20.37 13.58 20.08
N ILE A 252 19.86 12.53 20.73
CA ILE A 252 20.15 12.26 22.15
C ILE A 252 21.60 11.78 22.34
N LYS A 253 22.12 10.94 21.44
CA LYS A 253 23.54 10.56 21.44
C LYS A 253 24.44 11.78 21.28
N GLN A 254 24.09 12.68 20.37
CA GLN A 254 24.83 13.93 20.18
C GLN A 254 24.82 14.80 21.44
N TYR A 255 23.65 14.94 22.10
CA TYR A 255 23.53 15.65 23.37
C TYR A 255 24.40 15.04 24.48
N MET A 256 24.36 13.71 24.66
CA MET A 256 25.16 13.01 25.67
C MET A 256 26.66 13.14 25.43
N SER A 257 27.08 13.09 24.16
CA SER A 257 28.47 13.32 23.76
C SER A 257 28.92 14.75 24.09
N PHE A 258 28.12 15.75 23.71
CA PHE A 258 28.41 17.16 23.98
C PHE A 258 28.52 17.46 25.49
N ARG A 259 27.63 16.86 26.29
CA ARG A 259 27.61 17.02 27.75
C ARG A 259 28.57 16.09 28.50
N LYS A 260 29.34 15.24 27.80
CA LYS A 260 30.29 14.28 28.38
C LYS A 260 29.66 13.40 29.45
N VAL A 261 28.47 12.86 29.16
CA VAL A 261 27.78 11.91 30.04
C VAL A 261 28.61 10.63 30.20
N THR A 262 28.51 9.99 31.38
CA THR A 262 29.21 8.72 31.66
C THR A 262 28.76 7.61 30.69
N LYS A 263 29.70 6.74 30.30
CA LYS A 263 29.42 5.64 29.37
C LYS A 263 28.37 4.66 29.90
N ASP A 264 28.29 4.49 31.21
CA ASP A 264 27.26 3.68 31.84
C ASP A 264 25.86 4.27 31.66
N LEU A 265 25.69 5.59 31.81
CA LEU A 265 24.40 6.24 31.60
C LEU A 265 24.04 6.26 30.11
N GLU A 266 24.99 6.53 29.23
CA GLU A 266 24.81 6.46 27.77
C GLU A 266 24.30 5.08 27.33
N LYS A 267 24.94 4.00 27.82
CA LYS A 267 24.53 2.62 27.53
C LYS A 267 23.14 2.30 28.05
N ARG A 268 22.78 2.79 29.25
CA ARG A 268 21.43 2.62 29.82
C ARG A 268 20.37 3.32 28.97
N VAL A 269 20.64 4.55 28.51
CA VAL A 269 19.73 5.32 27.66
C VAL A 269 19.52 4.63 26.32
N ILE A 270 20.58 4.16 25.66
CA ILE A 270 20.47 3.44 24.38
C ILE A 270 19.66 2.14 24.56
N LYS A 271 19.94 1.36 25.61
CA LYS A 271 19.20 0.14 25.91
C LYS A 271 17.70 0.39 26.14
N TRP A 272 17.35 1.51 26.78
CA TRP A 272 15.96 1.93 26.96
C TRP A 272 15.27 2.21 25.62
N PHE A 273 15.94 2.92 24.71
CA PHE A 273 15.41 3.16 23.36
C PHE A 273 15.26 1.86 22.55
N ASP A 274 16.25 0.96 22.60
CA ASP A 274 16.16 -0.35 21.94
C ASP A 274 14.96 -1.16 22.48
N PHE A 275 14.72 -1.10 23.78
CA PHE A 275 13.55 -1.72 24.42
C PHE A 275 12.23 -1.10 23.95
N LEU A 276 12.14 0.24 23.88
CA LEU A 276 10.94 0.92 23.38
C LEU A 276 10.63 0.55 21.92
N TRP A 277 11.65 0.47 21.08
CA TRP A 277 11.50 0.10 19.67
C TRP A 277 11.06 -1.34 19.50
N THR A 278 11.76 -2.27 20.15
CA THR A 278 11.51 -3.72 20.03
C THR A 278 10.10 -4.09 20.48
N ASN A 279 9.61 -3.45 21.55
CA ASN A 279 8.26 -3.70 22.07
C ASN A 279 7.16 -2.90 21.35
N LYS A 280 7.48 -2.19 20.25
CA LYS A 280 6.54 -1.31 19.51
C LYS A 280 5.85 -0.26 20.37
N LYS A 281 6.42 0.10 21.53
CA LYS A 281 5.91 1.12 22.46
C LYS A 281 6.50 2.52 22.17
N ALA A 282 7.19 2.67 21.04
CA ALA A 282 7.79 3.92 20.60
C ALA A 282 6.78 4.91 19.99
N VAL A 283 5.57 4.46 19.65
CA VAL A 283 4.52 5.29 19.07
C VAL A 283 3.63 5.81 20.19
N ASP A 284 3.53 7.13 20.32
CA ASP A 284 2.60 7.75 21.27
C ASP A 284 1.15 7.54 20.79
N GLU A 285 0.39 6.73 21.52
CA GLU A 285 -1.02 6.45 21.23
C GLU A 285 -1.84 7.75 21.13
N ARG A 286 -1.48 8.79 21.89
CA ARG A 286 -2.19 10.08 21.85
C ARG A 286 -1.99 10.78 20.51
N GLU A 287 -0.78 10.71 19.95
CA GLU A 287 -0.47 11.31 18.65
C GLU A 287 -1.19 10.60 17.50
N VAL A 288 -1.38 9.28 17.61
CA VAL A 288 -2.13 8.50 16.61
C VAL A 288 -3.63 8.82 16.67
N LEU A 289 -4.18 8.96 17.88
CA LEU A 289 -5.60 9.16 18.10
C LEU A 289 -6.05 10.63 17.99
N LYS A 290 -5.13 11.60 17.90
CA LYS A 290 -5.45 13.04 17.91
C LYS A 290 -6.37 13.51 16.78
N TYR A 291 -6.39 12.80 15.65
CA TYR A 291 -7.21 13.14 14.49
C TYR A 291 -8.63 12.58 14.55
N LEU A 292 -8.93 11.74 15.55
CA LEU A 292 -10.24 11.15 15.72
C LEU A 292 -11.15 12.06 16.57
N PRO A 293 -12.45 12.16 16.24
CA PRO A 293 -13.44 12.79 17.10
C PRO A 293 -13.43 12.17 18.51
N ASP A 294 -13.74 12.98 19.53
CA ASP A 294 -13.70 12.55 20.94
C ASP A 294 -14.53 11.28 21.21
N LYS A 295 -15.68 11.14 20.53
CA LYS A 295 -16.52 9.94 20.61
C LYS A 295 -15.80 8.67 20.15
N LEU A 296 -15.13 8.70 19.00
CA LEU A 296 -14.40 7.55 18.47
C LEU A 296 -13.15 7.24 19.30
N ARG A 297 -12.46 8.26 19.81
CA ARG A 297 -11.35 8.08 20.76
C ARG A 297 -11.82 7.36 22.01
N ALA A 298 -12.97 7.76 22.56
CA ALA A 298 -13.55 7.12 23.72
C ALA A 298 -13.92 5.66 23.44
N GLU A 299 -14.59 5.37 22.33
CA GLU A 299 -14.95 4.01 21.93
C GLU A 299 -13.72 3.10 21.75
N ILE A 300 -12.64 3.61 21.16
CA ILE A 300 -11.37 2.86 21.03
C ILE A 300 -10.77 2.62 22.41
N ALA A 301 -10.64 3.65 23.25
CA ALA A 301 -10.05 3.53 24.57
C ALA A 301 -10.81 2.51 25.44
N ILE A 302 -12.15 2.52 25.39
CA ILE A 302 -13.00 1.54 26.09
C ILE A 302 -12.70 0.13 25.59
N ASN A 303 -12.71 -0.10 24.28
CA ASN A 303 -12.42 -1.42 23.72
C ASN A 303 -11.01 -1.93 24.06
N VAL A 304 -10.03 -1.04 24.20
CA VAL A 304 -8.63 -1.43 24.48
C VAL A 304 -8.37 -1.66 25.98
N HIS A 305 -8.99 -0.88 26.86
CA HIS A 305 -8.62 -0.85 28.28
C HIS A 305 -9.70 -1.39 29.24
N LEU A 306 -10.96 -1.51 28.82
CA LEU A 306 -12.04 -1.91 29.71
C LEU A 306 -11.84 -3.31 30.29
N ASP A 307 -11.36 -4.26 29.49
CA ASP A 307 -11.10 -5.63 29.96
C ASP A 307 -9.95 -5.69 30.96
N THR A 308 -8.95 -4.80 30.83
CA THR A 308 -7.88 -4.67 31.83
C THR A 308 -8.45 -4.12 33.13
N LEU A 309 -9.25 -3.05 33.07
CA LEU A 309 -9.87 -2.42 34.24
C LEU A 309 -10.84 -3.34 34.97
N LYS A 310 -11.64 -4.13 34.25
CA LYS A 310 -12.56 -5.12 34.85
C LYS A 310 -11.85 -6.22 35.64
N LYS A 311 -10.60 -6.54 35.31
CA LYS A 311 -9.79 -7.52 36.06
C LYS A 311 -9.25 -6.96 37.37
N VAL A 312 -9.20 -5.63 37.50
CA VAL A 312 -8.68 -4.96 38.70
C VAL A 312 -9.73 -5.06 39.80
N ARG A 313 -9.40 -5.74 40.90
CA ARG A 313 -10.34 -6.05 42.00
C ARG A 313 -11.03 -4.82 42.59
N ILE A 314 -10.34 -3.68 42.69
CA ILE A 314 -10.91 -2.43 43.24
C ILE A 314 -12.04 -1.85 42.39
N PHE A 315 -12.12 -2.22 41.11
CA PHE A 315 -13.12 -1.74 40.16
C PHE A 315 -14.14 -2.81 39.74
N ALA A 316 -14.09 -4.01 40.36
CA ALA A 316 -14.96 -5.13 39.98
C ALA A 316 -16.46 -4.84 40.17
N ASP A 317 -16.79 -4.07 41.23
CA ASP A 317 -18.18 -3.72 41.59
C ASP A 317 -18.56 -2.29 41.16
N CYS A 318 -17.77 -1.65 40.30
CA CYS A 318 -18.05 -0.31 39.81
C CYS A 318 -19.03 -0.32 38.63
N GLU A 319 -19.88 0.72 38.55
CA GLU A 319 -20.76 0.92 37.41
C GLU A 319 -19.95 1.12 36.11
N ALA A 320 -20.47 0.60 34.99
CA ALA A 320 -19.84 0.74 33.69
C ALA A 320 -19.56 2.19 33.28
N GLY A 321 -20.42 3.15 33.67
CA GLY A 321 -20.21 4.57 33.42
C GLY A 321 -18.92 5.11 34.05
N LEU A 322 -18.63 4.73 35.30
CA LEU A 322 -17.39 5.11 35.99
C LEU A 322 -16.16 4.48 35.32
N LEU A 323 -16.25 3.21 34.92
CA LEU A 323 -15.15 2.54 34.21
C LEU A 323 -14.81 3.25 32.90
N VAL A 324 -15.82 3.71 32.16
CA VAL A 324 -15.62 4.48 30.92
C VAL A 324 -14.91 5.80 31.19
N GLU A 325 -15.29 6.55 32.22
CA GLU A 325 -14.60 7.80 32.56
C GLU A 325 -13.14 7.56 33.02
N LEU A 326 -12.89 6.50 33.78
CA LEU A 326 -11.55 6.11 34.21
C LEU A 326 -10.66 5.74 33.02
N VAL A 327 -11.18 4.97 32.06
CA VAL A 327 -10.47 4.62 30.82
C VAL A 327 -9.94 5.87 30.11
N LEU A 328 -10.75 6.93 30.03
CA LEU A 328 -10.38 8.18 29.34
C LEU A 328 -9.26 8.96 30.05
N LYS A 329 -8.99 8.66 31.33
CA LYS A 329 -7.95 9.31 32.14
C LYS A 329 -6.68 8.47 32.28
N LEU A 330 -6.69 7.20 31.85
CA LEU A 330 -5.51 6.35 31.89
C LEU A 330 -4.40 6.92 31.01
N GLN A 331 -3.17 6.83 31.50
CA GLN A 331 -1.97 7.23 30.76
C GLN A 331 -1.04 6.01 30.68
N PRO A 332 -0.71 5.53 29.47
CA PRO A 332 0.25 4.45 29.32
C PRO A 332 1.64 4.92 29.74
N GLN A 333 2.28 4.17 30.64
CA GLN A 333 3.68 4.38 31.03
C GLN A 333 4.48 3.08 30.88
N VAL A 334 5.76 3.20 30.54
CA VAL A 334 6.65 2.07 30.26
C VAL A 334 7.93 2.23 31.08
N TYR A 335 8.31 1.17 31.79
CA TYR A 335 9.50 1.12 32.63
C TYR A 335 10.41 -0.02 32.15
N SER A 336 11.73 0.15 32.25
CA SER A 336 12.68 -0.92 31.92
C SER A 336 12.89 -1.88 33.09
N PRO A 337 13.29 -3.14 32.83
CA PRO A 337 13.69 -4.07 33.88
C PRO A 337 14.77 -3.47 34.79
N GLY A 338 14.53 -3.50 36.10
CA GLY A 338 15.39 -2.93 37.13
C GLY A 338 15.08 -1.47 37.51
N ASP A 339 14.20 -0.78 36.77
CA ASP A 339 13.77 0.57 37.15
C ASP A 339 12.87 0.53 38.39
N TYR A 340 13.03 1.55 39.24
CA TYR A 340 12.13 1.81 40.36
C TYR A 340 11.02 2.73 39.90
N ILE A 341 9.76 2.29 40.02
CA ILE A 341 8.58 3.10 39.69
C ILE A 341 8.36 4.15 40.79
N CYS A 342 8.51 3.73 42.04
CA CYS A 342 8.50 4.61 43.19
C CYS A 342 9.44 4.08 44.26
N LYS A 343 10.00 4.99 45.07
CA LYS A 343 10.86 4.65 46.20
C LYS A 343 10.21 5.04 47.51
N LYS A 344 10.67 4.40 48.58
CA LYS A 344 10.24 4.69 49.94
C LYS A 344 10.49 6.16 50.28
N GLY A 345 9.44 6.85 50.68
CA GLY A 345 9.48 8.28 51.02
C GLY A 345 9.06 9.22 49.89
N ASP A 346 8.90 8.73 48.65
CA ASP A 346 8.34 9.53 47.56
C ASP A 346 6.85 9.81 47.82
N ILE A 347 6.39 11.00 47.45
CA ILE A 347 4.97 11.37 47.56
C ILE A 347 4.19 10.68 46.43
N GLY A 348 3.31 9.75 46.79
CA GLY A 348 2.44 9.09 45.82
C GLY A 348 1.31 10.03 45.36
N ARG A 349 1.24 10.32 44.07
CA ARG A 349 0.17 11.14 43.45
C ARG A 349 -0.67 10.36 42.43
N GLU A 350 -0.26 9.13 42.15
CA GLU A 350 -0.74 8.34 41.03
C GLU A 350 -0.97 6.90 41.50
N MET A 351 -1.97 6.26 40.90
CA MET A 351 -2.23 4.84 41.03
C MET A 351 -1.83 4.18 39.72
N TYR A 352 -1.21 3.01 39.83
CA TYR A 352 -0.68 2.25 38.71
C TYR A 352 -1.45 0.95 38.55
N ILE A 353 -1.75 0.59 37.31
CA ILE A 353 -2.39 -0.67 36.92
C ILE A 353 -1.42 -1.42 36.02
N ILE A 354 -1.13 -2.68 36.37
CA ILE A 354 -0.21 -3.52 35.61
C ILE A 354 -0.98 -4.15 34.44
N LYS A 355 -0.74 -3.65 33.23
CA LYS A 355 -1.29 -4.24 32.01
C LYS A 355 -0.49 -5.46 31.54
N GLU A 356 0.83 -5.34 31.58
CA GLU A 356 1.78 -6.34 31.08
C GLU A 356 3.09 -6.19 31.86
N GLY A 357 3.59 -7.30 32.41
CA GLY A 357 4.89 -7.38 33.08
C GLY A 357 4.79 -7.80 34.55
N LYS A 358 5.93 -7.77 35.24
CA LYS A 358 5.99 -8.11 36.67
C LYS A 358 6.79 -7.06 37.42
N LEU A 359 6.27 -6.67 38.58
CA LEU A 359 6.98 -5.80 39.51
C LEU A 359 7.13 -6.51 40.86
N ALA A 360 8.26 -6.28 41.51
CA ALA A 360 8.49 -6.70 42.88
C ALA A 360 8.48 -5.48 43.81
N VAL A 361 7.73 -5.58 44.91
CA VAL A 361 7.88 -4.68 46.04
C VAL A 361 9.09 -5.17 46.82
N VAL A 362 10.13 -4.35 46.91
CA VAL A 362 11.43 -4.72 47.50
C VAL A 362 11.65 -4.00 48.83
N ALA A 363 12.45 -4.61 49.71
CA ALA A 363 12.92 -3.94 50.92
C ALA A 363 13.93 -2.82 50.59
N ASP A 364 14.34 -2.09 51.62
CA ASP A 364 15.30 -0.98 51.48
C ASP A 364 16.68 -1.46 51.01
N ASP A 365 16.96 -2.77 51.11
CA ASP A 365 18.17 -3.42 50.59
C ASP A 365 18.14 -3.63 49.05
N GLY A 366 16.98 -3.47 48.40
CA GLY A 366 16.80 -3.73 46.97
C GLY A 366 16.93 -5.20 46.53
N VAL A 367 17.06 -6.14 47.48
CA VAL A 367 17.26 -7.57 47.22
C VAL A 367 16.06 -8.38 47.71
N THR A 368 15.61 -8.12 48.94
CA THR A 368 14.52 -8.86 49.56
C THR A 368 13.20 -8.46 48.90
N GLN A 369 12.45 -9.44 48.36
CA GLN A 369 11.16 -9.22 47.70
C GLN A 369 10.02 -9.58 48.64
N PHE A 370 9.11 -8.63 48.91
CA PHE A 370 7.94 -8.86 49.74
C PHE A 370 6.77 -9.46 48.97
N VAL A 371 6.47 -8.89 47.80
CA VAL A 371 5.39 -9.36 46.93
C VAL A 371 5.75 -9.09 45.48
N VAL A 372 5.33 -10.01 44.60
CA VAL A 372 5.41 -9.84 43.15
C VAL A 372 4.00 -9.60 42.62
N LEU A 373 3.79 -8.45 41.98
CA LEU A 373 2.54 -8.11 41.31
C LEU A 373 2.69 -8.37 39.81
N SER A 374 1.66 -8.97 39.22
CA SER A 374 1.57 -9.32 37.80
C SER A 374 0.36 -8.66 37.14
N ASP A 375 0.20 -8.88 35.84
CA ASP A 375 -0.94 -8.42 35.02
C ASP A 375 -2.29 -8.48 35.76
N GLY A 376 -3.04 -7.37 35.69
CA GLY A 376 -4.32 -7.18 36.37
C GLY A 376 -4.23 -6.72 37.83
N SER A 377 -3.02 -6.72 38.41
CA SER A 377 -2.78 -6.16 39.74
C SER A 377 -2.58 -4.64 39.67
N TYR A 378 -2.71 -3.97 40.80
CA TYR A 378 -2.56 -2.51 40.92
C TYR A 378 -1.80 -2.16 42.20
N PHE A 379 -1.28 -0.93 42.27
CA PHE A 379 -0.65 -0.38 43.47
C PHE A 379 -0.74 1.16 43.49
N GLY A 380 -0.50 1.76 44.65
CA GLY A 380 -0.53 3.22 44.84
C GLY A 380 -1.93 3.79 45.15
N GLU A 381 -2.92 2.93 45.33
CA GLU A 381 -4.30 3.29 45.68
C GLU A 381 -4.39 4.00 47.04
N ILE A 382 -3.54 3.62 48.00
CA ILE A 382 -3.52 4.18 49.36
C ILE A 382 -3.14 5.67 49.31
N SER A 383 -2.21 6.02 48.42
CA SER A 383 -1.73 7.40 48.24
C SER A 383 -2.78 8.29 47.57
N ILE A 384 -3.63 7.74 46.70
CA ILE A 384 -4.77 8.48 46.09
C ILE A 384 -5.92 8.70 47.08
N LEU A 385 -6.20 7.72 47.94
CA LEU A 385 -7.35 7.78 48.86
C LEU A 385 -7.16 8.73 50.05
N ALA A 386 -6.08 9.52 50.06
CA ALA A 386 -5.79 10.58 51.05
C ALA A 386 -5.98 10.15 52.51
N ILE A 387 -5.66 8.90 52.83
CA ILE A 387 -5.74 8.38 54.20
C ILE A 387 -4.65 9.07 55.01
N LYS A 388 -5.04 9.85 56.04
CA LYS A 388 -4.12 10.58 56.92
C LYS A 388 -3.01 9.66 57.44
N GLY A 389 -1.77 9.93 57.03
CA GLY A 389 -0.56 9.24 57.50
C GLY A 389 0.17 8.37 56.48
N ASN A 390 -0.42 8.06 55.31
CA ASN A 390 0.12 7.06 54.36
C ASN A 390 0.29 7.60 52.92
N ALA A 391 0.82 8.82 52.76
CA ALA A 391 1.08 9.40 51.43
C ALA A 391 2.43 8.96 50.79
N GLN A 392 3.19 8.10 51.48
CA GLN A 392 4.53 7.70 51.04
C GLN A 392 4.49 6.37 50.28
N CYS A 393 5.23 6.32 49.17
CA CYS A 393 5.38 5.11 48.36
C CYS A 393 6.20 4.02 49.07
N ALA A 394 6.07 2.77 48.62
CA ALA A 394 7.00 1.68 48.92
C ALA A 394 7.94 1.45 47.73
N ASN A 395 9.09 0.78 47.91
CA ASN A 395 9.99 0.52 46.79
C ASN A 395 9.36 -0.49 45.81
N ALA A 396 8.98 -0.04 44.63
CA ALA A 396 8.42 -0.86 43.56
C ALA A 396 9.43 -0.95 42.41
N ARG A 397 9.97 -2.15 42.14
CA ARG A 397 10.98 -2.37 41.09
C ARG A 397 10.47 -3.30 39.99
N MET A 398 10.66 -2.92 38.74
CA MET A 398 10.34 -3.76 37.59
C MET A 398 11.27 -4.97 37.49
N LEU A 399 10.69 -6.15 37.24
CA LEU A 399 11.42 -7.39 37.02
C LEU A 399 11.59 -7.71 35.53
N CYS A 400 10.52 -7.58 34.75
CA CYS A 400 10.48 -7.90 33.32
C CYS A 400 9.44 -7.07 32.57
#